data_AF-A0A1B7UIW3-F1
#
_entry.id   AF-A0A1B7UIW3-F1
#
_cell.length_a   1.000
_cell.length_b   1.000
_cell.length_c   1.000
_cell.angle_alpha   90.00
_cell.angle_beta   90.00
_cell.angle_gamma   90.00
#
_symmetry.space_group_name_H-M   'P 1'
#
loop_
_entity.id
_entity.type
_entity.pdbx_description
1 polymer ?
#
loop_
_entity_poly.entity_id
_entity_poly.type
_entity_poly.pdbx_seq_one_letter_code
_entity_poly.pdbx_strand_id
1 'polypeptide(L)'
;MQLVAFQLWIEDLTAHLIGVQLDFQPPGTTSNGTASSASHEPIILQLPAWIPGSYLIRNFARHLAALTASDQDGGLTVTAIDKHSWQLQNRGLPITVRYQLYAFDLSVRACYVNDQVAVINPAACCLSVQGMEHCPQQVTVLPVSGKPQWQVATGLTRMDNTTLLGFGDYTAGNYQQLIDSPLLLGELNYRFFEIAGVCHHLVFVGAVLADLARIEQDLTLICQQQAAVFGGLPADLHEYWFLNWIVDQGYGGLEHHNSTLLLCNRYDLPNPQLPEELSDDYQNYLALCSHEYFHTWWVKRAKPSTFLNYQLNNEQYTSQLWLYEGFTSYYDDLALLRAGLIQLPQYLTTLSKTISRVNRAPSNLRQSLADSSFTAWTKFYQQDENAINSVVSYYGKGSLVALCLDAQLRSKGLSLDGLMQQCWQQFGVSGAGSDEEGFFLQLLSYCNSPDLVQSCRAWVLTTEPLPLSASLSILGITLQWRAAESNKDLSGPAQALQSVRDFGALYQANSEGLQISAVPIGSAAYQAGLMVGDLLIAIAGFKATEQNFQQQLQRLPLGESVQLHYFRQQRLLSTELQLQAAPELIAWLQPSEETPLQQLWLAAR
;
A
#
# COMPACT_ATOMS: atom_id res chain seq x y z
N MET A 1 -10.09 28.64 -23.44
CA MET A 1 -9.15 27.54 -23.14
C MET A 1 -9.95 26.26 -23.27
N GLN A 2 -9.41 25.20 -23.86
CA GLN A 2 -10.09 23.90 -23.85
C GLN A 2 -10.17 23.40 -22.40
N LEU A 3 -11.33 22.88 -22.01
CA LEU A 3 -11.67 22.42 -20.67
C LEU A 3 -12.40 21.08 -20.82
N VAL A 4 -12.16 20.17 -19.88
CA VAL A 4 -12.97 18.97 -19.68
C VAL A 4 -13.70 19.13 -18.36
N ALA A 5 -15.02 18.96 -18.35
CA ALA A 5 -15.83 19.12 -17.15
C ALA A 5 -16.54 17.81 -16.80
N PHE A 6 -16.49 17.43 -15.53
CA PHE A 6 -17.21 16.30 -14.98
C PHE A 6 -18.27 16.79 -14.01
N GLN A 7 -19.42 16.14 -14.00
CA GLN A 7 -20.39 16.23 -12.92
C GLN A 7 -20.60 14.84 -12.33
N LEU A 8 -20.46 14.73 -11.01
CA LEU A 8 -20.54 13.49 -10.25
C LEU A 8 -21.72 13.56 -9.29
N TRP A 9 -22.53 12.51 -9.23
CA TRP A 9 -23.63 12.41 -8.26
C TRP A 9 -23.87 10.96 -7.87
N ILE A 10 -24.54 10.75 -6.74
CA ILE A 10 -25.05 9.43 -6.37
C ILE A 10 -26.40 9.23 -7.06
N GLU A 11 -26.44 8.35 -8.06
CA GLU A 11 -27.64 8.04 -8.84
C GLU A 11 -28.65 7.28 -7.97
N ASP A 12 -28.19 6.25 -7.28
CA ASP A 12 -29.01 5.41 -6.41
C ASP A 12 -28.14 4.78 -5.30
N LEU A 13 -28.38 5.20 -4.05
CA LEU A 13 -27.69 4.68 -2.88
C LEU A 13 -27.96 3.19 -2.64
N THR A 14 -29.19 2.73 -2.92
CA THR A 14 -29.61 1.34 -2.67
C THR A 14 -29.03 0.39 -3.71
N ALA A 15 -28.92 0.85 -4.96
CA ALA A 15 -28.33 0.07 -6.05
C ALA A 15 -26.80 0.23 -6.15
N HIS A 16 -26.21 1.04 -5.27
CA HIS A 16 -24.78 1.38 -5.28
C HIS A 16 -24.32 2.02 -6.59
N LEU A 17 -25.11 2.95 -7.14
CA LEU A 17 -24.85 3.57 -8.43
C LEU A 17 -24.37 5.02 -8.28
N ILE A 18 -23.28 5.33 -8.97
CA ILE A 18 -22.78 6.69 -9.19
C ILE A 18 -23.11 7.08 -10.62
N GLY A 19 -23.63 8.28 -10.81
CA GLY A 19 -23.81 8.87 -12.13
C GLY A 19 -22.67 9.82 -12.46
N VAL A 20 -22.25 9.79 -13.73
CA VAL A 20 -21.20 10.67 -14.25
C VAL A 20 -21.67 11.32 -15.55
N GLN A 21 -21.45 12.62 -15.64
CA GLN A 21 -21.54 13.40 -16.88
C GLN A 21 -20.15 13.94 -17.19
N LEU A 22 -19.76 13.87 -18.46
CA LEU A 22 -18.51 14.39 -19.01
C LEU A 22 -18.84 15.32 -20.17
N ASP A 23 -18.45 16.58 -20.05
CA ASP A 23 -18.65 17.63 -21.06
C ASP A 23 -17.31 18.13 -21.58
N PHE A 24 -17.18 18.23 -22.91
CA PHE A 24 -15.98 18.76 -23.55
C PHE A 24 -16.25 19.23 -24.98
N GLN A 25 -15.35 20.08 -25.48
CA GLN A 25 -15.31 20.46 -26.89
C GLN A 25 -14.37 19.53 -27.65
N PRO A 26 -14.73 18.97 -28.82
CA PRO A 26 -13.84 18.16 -29.64
C PRO A 26 -12.44 18.76 -29.84
N PRO A 27 -11.36 17.96 -29.75
CA PRO A 27 -10.00 18.42 -30.05
C PRO A 27 -9.92 19.06 -31.44
N GLY A 28 -9.07 20.10 -31.60
CA GLY A 28 -8.85 20.75 -32.89
C GLY A 28 -9.96 21.66 -33.40
N THR A 29 -11.07 21.83 -32.67
CA THR A 29 -12.13 22.79 -33.04
C THR A 29 -11.89 24.16 -32.39
N THR A 30 -11.97 25.24 -33.19
CA THR A 30 -11.89 26.62 -32.66
C THR A 30 -13.29 27.10 -32.27
N SER A 31 -13.38 27.97 -31.26
CA SER A 31 -14.62 28.52 -30.70
C SER A 31 -15.49 29.33 -31.69
N ASN A 32 -15.04 29.52 -32.93
CA ASN A 32 -15.73 30.35 -33.93
C ASN A 32 -16.64 29.57 -34.89
N GLY A 33 -16.92 28.29 -34.65
CA GLY A 33 -18.05 27.58 -35.28
C GLY A 33 -18.01 27.42 -36.81
N THR A 34 -16.95 27.84 -37.50
CA THR A 34 -16.80 27.60 -38.94
C THR A 34 -16.27 26.19 -39.17
N ALA A 35 -17.19 25.25 -39.35
CA ALA A 35 -16.90 23.89 -39.77
C ALA A 35 -16.20 23.88 -41.13
N SER A 36 -14.95 23.44 -41.17
CA SER A 36 -14.36 22.97 -42.43
C SER A 36 -15.04 21.66 -42.79
N SER A 37 -15.40 21.46 -44.05
CA SER A 37 -16.12 20.30 -44.61
C SER A 37 -15.33 18.98 -44.59
N ALA A 38 -14.54 18.73 -43.55
CA ALA A 38 -13.77 17.51 -43.33
C ALA A 38 -14.54 16.60 -42.37
N SER A 39 -14.59 15.30 -42.66
CA SER A 39 -15.02 14.29 -41.70
C SER A 39 -14.25 14.45 -40.39
N HIS A 40 -14.94 14.76 -39.29
CA HIS A 40 -14.29 14.87 -37.99
C HIS A 40 -13.71 13.52 -37.58
N GLU A 41 -12.45 13.51 -37.14
CA GLU A 41 -11.83 12.29 -36.64
C GLU A 41 -12.59 11.80 -35.39
N PRO A 42 -12.82 10.48 -35.24
CA PRO A 42 -13.45 9.94 -34.04
C PRO A 42 -12.61 10.22 -32.80
N ILE A 43 -13.28 10.46 -31.67
CA ILE A 43 -12.65 10.72 -30.37
C ILE A 43 -12.61 9.41 -29.60
N ILE A 44 -11.48 9.11 -28.95
CA ILE A 44 -11.39 7.97 -28.04
C ILE A 44 -11.63 8.45 -26.62
N LEU A 45 -12.56 7.78 -25.94
CA LEU A 45 -12.78 7.87 -24.50
C LEU A 45 -12.19 6.63 -23.86
N GLN A 46 -11.47 6.77 -22.75
CA GLN A 46 -10.83 5.64 -22.09
C GLN A 46 -10.97 5.71 -20.57
N LEU A 47 -11.22 4.57 -19.93
CA LEU A 47 -11.13 4.45 -18.47
C LEU A 47 -9.82 3.74 -18.10
N PRO A 48 -9.09 4.19 -17.06
CA PRO A 48 -7.93 3.46 -16.55
C PRO A 48 -8.25 1.98 -16.28
N ALA A 49 -7.33 1.09 -16.63
CA ALA A 49 -7.42 -0.34 -16.33
C ALA A 49 -6.85 -0.66 -14.94
N TRP A 50 -6.03 0.24 -14.38
CA TRP A 50 -5.41 0.18 -13.05
C TRP A 50 -5.21 1.61 -12.50
N ILE A 51 -4.80 1.73 -11.25
CA ILE A 51 -4.60 3.01 -10.55
C ILE A 51 -3.15 3.12 -10.04
N PRO A 52 -2.46 4.26 -10.24
CA PRO A 52 -1.14 4.51 -9.66
C PRO A 52 -1.07 4.17 -8.16
N GLY A 53 0.03 3.56 -7.72
CA GLY A 53 0.21 3.04 -6.35
C GLY A 53 -0.31 1.61 -6.15
N SER A 54 -1.22 1.12 -7.02
CA SER A 54 -1.71 -0.26 -6.97
C SER A 54 -1.43 -1.03 -8.26
N TYR A 55 -0.31 -1.75 -8.29
CA TYR A 55 0.24 -2.44 -9.47
C TYR A 55 -0.52 -3.73 -9.82
N LEU A 56 -1.81 -3.63 -10.15
CA LEU A 56 -2.69 -4.72 -10.60
C LEU A 56 -3.69 -4.19 -11.64
N ILE A 57 -3.87 -4.90 -12.75
CA ILE A 57 -4.96 -4.62 -13.69
C ILE A 57 -6.31 -4.99 -13.04
N ARG A 58 -7.13 -3.98 -12.76
CA ARG A 58 -8.44 -4.11 -12.07
C ARG A 58 -9.62 -4.15 -13.03
N ASN A 59 -9.45 -3.61 -14.24
CA ASN A 59 -10.49 -3.48 -15.26
C ASN A 59 -11.73 -2.73 -14.74
N PHE A 60 -11.56 -1.49 -14.27
CA PHE A 60 -12.65 -0.68 -13.69
C PHE A 60 -13.86 -0.52 -14.63
N ALA A 61 -13.63 -0.54 -15.94
CA ALA A 61 -14.67 -0.42 -16.98
C ALA A 61 -15.77 -1.48 -16.88
N ARG A 62 -15.53 -2.62 -16.23
CA ARG A 62 -16.57 -3.64 -15.96
C ARG A 62 -17.76 -3.10 -15.14
N HIS A 63 -17.55 -2.01 -14.40
CA HIS A 63 -18.57 -1.37 -13.57
C HIS A 63 -19.36 -0.31 -14.33
N LEU A 64 -18.89 0.12 -15.50
CA LEU A 64 -19.50 1.18 -16.30
C LEU A 64 -20.70 0.63 -17.09
N ALA A 65 -21.83 1.31 -17.02
CA ALA A 65 -23.07 0.96 -17.71
C ALA A 65 -23.75 2.21 -18.31
N ALA A 66 -24.71 1.98 -19.22
CA ALA A 66 -25.57 3.00 -19.81
C ALA A 66 -24.81 4.20 -20.45
N LEU A 67 -23.68 3.93 -21.12
CA LEU A 67 -22.89 4.94 -21.80
C LEU A 67 -23.65 5.51 -23.01
N THR A 68 -23.90 6.82 -22.96
CA THR A 68 -24.55 7.58 -24.03
C THR A 68 -23.78 8.86 -24.28
N ALA A 69 -23.88 9.40 -25.50
CA ALA A 69 -23.33 10.69 -25.84
C ALA A 69 -24.28 11.47 -26.74
N SER A 70 -24.23 12.80 -26.65
CA SER A 70 -25.04 13.72 -27.43
C SER A 70 -24.33 15.05 -27.60
N ASP A 71 -24.73 15.80 -28.61
CA ASP A 71 -24.48 17.25 -28.71
C ASP A 71 -25.81 17.99 -28.95
N GLN A 72 -25.76 19.27 -29.30
CA GLN A 72 -26.95 20.08 -29.59
C GLN A 72 -27.86 19.53 -30.71
N ASP A 73 -27.32 18.74 -31.64
CA ASP A 73 -28.02 18.15 -32.77
C ASP A 73 -28.49 16.69 -32.46
N GLY A 74 -28.43 16.25 -31.20
CA GLY A 74 -28.98 14.98 -30.73
C GLY A 74 -27.92 13.91 -30.41
N GLY A 75 -28.35 12.64 -30.38
CA GLY A 75 -27.50 11.52 -29.97
C GLY A 75 -26.33 11.24 -30.92
N LEU A 76 -25.19 10.86 -30.34
CA LEU A 76 -23.95 10.49 -31.03
C LEU A 76 -23.70 8.98 -30.92
N THR A 77 -22.99 8.43 -31.90
CA THR A 77 -22.61 7.01 -31.88
C THR A 77 -21.37 6.81 -31.02
N VAL A 78 -21.48 5.95 -30.02
CA VAL A 78 -20.38 5.48 -29.17
C VAL A 78 -20.24 3.97 -29.35
N THR A 79 -19.05 3.50 -29.73
CA THR A 79 -18.78 2.09 -29.95
C THR A 79 -17.62 1.65 -29.08
N ALA A 80 -17.80 0.61 -28.25
CA ALA A 80 -16.69 0.00 -27.53
C ALA A 80 -15.70 -0.62 -28.53
N ILE A 81 -14.40 -0.35 -28.34
CA ILE A 81 -13.34 -0.87 -29.23
C ILE A 81 -12.44 -1.88 -28.52
N ASP A 82 -12.42 -1.86 -27.19
CA ASP A 82 -11.78 -2.86 -26.33
C ASP A 82 -12.50 -2.91 -24.96
N LYS A 83 -11.88 -3.55 -23.96
CA LYS A 83 -12.45 -3.72 -22.61
C LYS A 83 -12.67 -2.44 -21.80
N HIS A 84 -12.07 -1.32 -22.20
CA HIS A 84 -12.03 -0.08 -21.40
C HIS A 84 -11.91 1.21 -22.23
N SER A 85 -12.09 1.13 -23.55
CA SER A 85 -12.03 2.26 -24.47
C SER A 85 -13.22 2.26 -25.44
N TRP A 86 -13.70 3.46 -25.79
CA TRP A 86 -14.82 3.69 -26.68
C TRP A 86 -14.47 4.72 -27.75
N GLN A 87 -14.88 4.46 -28.98
CA GLN A 87 -14.81 5.41 -30.08
C GLN A 87 -16.14 6.18 -30.20
N LEU A 88 -16.06 7.50 -30.11
CA LEU A 88 -17.16 8.45 -30.26
C LEU A 88 -17.07 9.16 -31.61
N GLN A 89 -18.12 9.03 -32.43
CA GLN A 89 -18.30 9.84 -33.64
C GLN A 89 -18.79 11.25 -33.24
N ASN A 90 -18.19 12.31 -33.80
CA ASN A 90 -18.54 13.69 -33.45
C ASN A 90 -18.84 14.56 -34.68
N ARG A 91 -19.49 15.70 -34.43
CA ARG A 91 -19.87 16.71 -35.43
C ARG A 91 -19.10 18.03 -35.26
N GLY A 92 -18.00 18.03 -34.51
CA GLY A 92 -17.25 19.25 -34.18
C GLY A 92 -17.95 20.19 -33.18
N LEU A 93 -19.05 19.75 -32.57
CA LEU A 93 -19.87 20.50 -31.61
C LEU A 93 -19.54 20.07 -30.16
N PRO A 94 -19.84 20.89 -29.14
CA PRO A 94 -19.69 20.49 -27.73
C PRO A 94 -20.44 19.18 -27.45
N ILE A 95 -19.77 18.24 -26.78
CA ILE A 95 -20.28 16.91 -26.49
C ILE A 95 -20.56 16.77 -25.01
N THR A 96 -21.68 16.13 -24.68
CA THR A 96 -22.01 15.59 -23.37
C THR A 96 -22.03 14.07 -23.44
N VAL A 97 -21.31 13.41 -22.54
CA VAL A 97 -21.30 11.96 -22.34
C VAL A 97 -21.88 11.66 -20.97
N ARG A 98 -22.80 10.70 -20.88
CA ARG A 98 -23.43 10.28 -19.62
C ARG A 98 -23.36 8.77 -19.44
N TYR A 99 -23.08 8.34 -18.21
CA TYR A 99 -22.97 6.93 -17.84
C TYR A 99 -23.17 6.74 -16.33
N GLN A 100 -23.35 5.49 -15.93
CA GLN A 100 -23.45 5.07 -14.54
C GLN A 100 -22.31 4.11 -14.22
N LEU A 101 -21.91 4.05 -12.94
CA LEU A 101 -21.00 3.04 -12.43
C LEU A 101 -21.57 2.32 -11.21
N TYR A 102 -21.40 1.01 -11.17
CA TYR A 102 -21.61 0.22 -9.95
C TYR A 102 -20.41 0.38 -8.99
N ALA A 103 -20.67 0.97 -7.83
CA ALA A 103 -19.67 1.36 -6.84
C ALA A 103 -19.85 0.56 -5.53
N PHE A 104 -19.36 -0.68 -5.52
CA PHE A 104 -19.45 -1.55 -4.34
C PHE A 104 -18.17 -2.36 -4.11
N ASP A 105 -17.01 -1.74 -4.34
CA ASP A 105 -15.70 -2.32 -4.04
C ASP A 105 -15.20 -1.76 -2.71
N LEU A 106 -15.19 -2.59 -1.65
CA LEU A 106 -14.74 -2.20 -0.31
C LEU A 106 -13.21 -2.07 -0.25
N SER A 107 -12.64 -1.09 -0.93
CA SER A 107 -11.21 -0.79 -0.88
C SER A 107 -10.87 0.65 -1.27
N VAL A 108 -9.64 1.06 -0.94
CA VAL A 108 -9.11 2.40 -1.25
C VAL A 108 -8.81 2.65 -2.74
N ARG A 109 -9.11 1.69 -3.63
CA ARG A 109 -8.58 1.66 -5.02
C ARG A 109 -9.64 1.86 -6.10
N ALA A 110 -10.91 1.81 -5.73
CA ALA A 110 -12.05 1.90 -6.64
C ALA A 110 -13.17 2.75 -6.00
N CYS A 111 -14.40 2.62 -6.49
CA CYS A 111 -15.54 3.34 -5.94
C CYS A 111 -16.38 2.44 -5.03
N TYR A 112 -16.88 3.02 -3.95
CA TYR A 112 -17.80 2.41 -3.00
C TYR A 112 -18.88 3.41 -2.61
N VAL A 113 -20.14 2.99 -2.56
CA VAL A 113 -21.21 3.83 -1.99
C VAL A 113 -22.15 2.98 -1.16
N ASN A 114 -22.57 3.49 -0.02
CA ASN A 114 -23.73 2.99 0.73
C ASN A 114 -24.45 4.16 1.41
N ASP A 115 -25.36 3.87 2.33
CA ASP A 115 -26.13 4.89 3.05
C ASP A 115 -25.32 5.73 4.05
N GLN A 116 -24.02 5.46 4.27
CA GLN A 116 -23.18 6.17 5.23
C GLN A 116 -21.99 6.90 4.59
N VAL A 117 -21.46 6.36 3.50
CA VAL A 117 -20.23 6.84 2.87
C VAL A 117 -20.30 6.70 1.34
N ALA A 118 -19.66 7.64 0.64
CA ALA A 118 -19.21 7.44 -0.73
C ALA A 118 -17.69 7.62 -0.81
N VAL A 119 -17.01 6.63 -1.37
CA VAL A 119 -15.63 6.72 -1.81
C VAL A 119 -15.64 6.75 -3.33
N ILE A 120 -15.12 7.83 -3.91
CA ILE A 120 -15.05 8.01 -5.36
C ILE A 120 -13.58 8.18 -5.74
N ASN A 121 -13.02 7.20 -6.43
CA ASN A 121 -11.71 7.29 -7.05
C ASN A 121 -11.88 7.69 -8.51
N PRO A 122 -11.48 8.89 -8.96
CA PRO A 122 -11.69 9.32 -10.34
C PRO A 122 -10.99 8.41 -11.36
N ALA A 123 -9.90 7.73 -11.00
CA ALA A 123 -9.28 6.69 -11.84
C ALA A 123 -10.25 5.54 -12.20
N ALA A 124 -11.24 5.26 -11.34
CA ALA A 124 -12.20 4.18 -11.52
C ALA A 124 -13.54 4.65 -12.10
N CYS A 125 -13.78 5.96 -12.24
CA CYS A 125 -15.07 6.48 -12.70
C CYS A 125 -15.05 7.61 -13.73
N CYS A 126 -13.94 8.32 -13.94
CA CYS A 126 -13.89 9.44 -14.89
C CYS A 126 -13.18 9.02 -16.17
N LEU A 127 -13.89 8.97 -17.29
CA LEU A 127 -13.28 8.72 -18.62
C LEU A 127 -12.30 9.83 -19.01
N SER A 128 -11.10 9.47 -19.48
CA SER A 128 -10.23 10.40 -20.20
C SER A 128 -10.76 10.67 -21.61
N VAL A 129 -10.46 11.86 -22.13
CA VAL A 129 -10.71 12.23 -23.52
C VAL A 129 -9.34 12.28 -24.21
N GLN A 130 -9.11 11.38 -25.17
CA GLN A 130 -7.80 11.28 -25.82
C GLN A 130 -7.40 12.61 -26.48
N GLY A 131 -6.21 13.10 -26.15
CA GLY A 131 -5.66 14.36 -26.63
C GLY A 131 -6.06 15.58 -25.79
N MET A 132 -6.87 15.44 -24.74
CA MET A 132 -7.27 16.52 -23.82
C MET A 132 -6.86 16.25 -22.37
N GLU A 133 -6.03 15.24 -22.12
CA GLU A 133 -5.58 14.85 -20.78
C GLU A 133 -4.77 15.97 -20.10
N HIS A 134 -4.13 16.82 -20.89
CA HIS A 134 -3.35 17.98 -20.43
C HIS A 134 -4.20 19.23 -20.14
N CYS A 135 -5.47 19.24 -20.55
CA CYS A 135 -6.36 20.36 -20.30
C CYS A 135 -6.76 20.39 -18.82
N PRO A 136 -7.13 21.56 -18.25
CA PRO A 136 -7.77 21.61 -16.95
C PRO A 136 -9.02 20.71 -16.90
N GLN A 137 -9.22 20.07 -15.75
CA GLN A 137 -10.34 19.16 -15.48
C GLN A 137 -11.18 19.77 -14.35
N GLN A 138 -12.38 20.24 -14.69
CA GLN A 138 -13.34 20.72 -13.68
C GLN A 138 -14.20 19.55 -13.19
N VAL A 139 -14.51 19.51 -11.90
CA VAL A 139 -15.35 18.49 -11.29
C VAL A 139 -16.41 19.16 -10.42
N THR A 140 -17.67 18.97 -10.75
CA THR A 140 -18.81 19.38 -9.91
C THR A 140 -19.33 18.16 -9.16
N VAL A 141 -19.32 18.19 -7.83
CA VAL A 141 -19.87 17.14 -6.97
C VAL A 141 -21.23 17.58 -6.46
N LEU A 142 -22.29 16.86 -6.84
CA LEU A 142 -23.66 17.22 -6.46
C LEU A 142 -24.05 16.73 -5.06
N PRO A 143 -24.85 17.50 -4.30
CA PRO A 143 -25.41 17.06 -3.03
C PRO A 143 -26.21 15.75 -3.17
N VAL A 144 -26.11 14.89 -2.15
CA VAL A 144 -26.81 13.60 -2.12
C VAL A 144 -28.22 13.77 -1.57
N SER A 145 -29.22 13.34 -2.35
CA SER A 145 -30.63 13.43 -1.96
C SER A 145 -30.90 12.69 -0.64
N GLY A 146 -31.60 13.34 0.30
CA GLY A 146 -31.90 12.77 1.61
C GLY A 146 -30.71 12.72 2.60
N LYS A 147 -29.56 13.26 2.23
CA LYS A 147 -28.34 13.32 3.07
C LYS A 147 -27.78 14.76 3.17
N PRO A 148 -28.57 15.74 3.65
CA PRO A 148 -28.13 17.16 3.71
C PRO A 148 -26.92 17.41 4.63
N GLN A 149 -26.65 16.50 5.55
CA GLN A 149 -25.52 16.55 6.48
C GLN A 149 -24.22 16.01 5.89
N TRP A 150 -24.27 15.38 4.70
CA TRP A 150 -23.07 14.89 4.07
C TRP A 150 -22.15 16.03 3.63
N GLN A 151 -20.87 15.73 3.64
CA GLN A 151 -19.77 16.63 3.29
C GLN A 151 -18.87 15.96 2.26
N VAL A 152 -17.95 16.71 1.66
CA VAL A 152 -17.00 16.23 0.64
C VAL A 152 -15.58 16.57 1.04
N ALA A 153 -14.71 15.58 1.22
CA ALA A 153 -13.28 15.78 1.44
C ALA A 153 -12.46 15.22 0.26
N THR A 154 -11.50 16.01 -0.21
CA THR A 154 -10.63 15.65 -1.35
C THR A 154 -9.43 16.59 -1.39
N GLY A 155 -8.33 16.12 -2.00
CA GLY A 155 -7.17 16.94 -2.34
C GLY A 155 -7.33 17.78 -3.61
N LEU A 156 -8.47 17.70 -4.32
CA LEU A 156 -8.75 18.59 -5.45
C LEU A 156 -8.82 20.06 -5.02
N THR A 157 -8.33 20.96 -5.88
CA THR A 157 -8.42 22.39 -5.62
C THR A 157 -9.87 22.85 -5.63
N ARG A 158 -10.36 23.35 -4.49
CA ARG A 158 -11.69 23.96 -4.35
C ARG A 158 -11.76 25.26 -5.15
N MET A 159 -12.82 25.47 -5.90
CA MET A 159 -13.09 26.77 -6.53
C MET A 159 -13.69 27.75 -5.52
N ASP A 160 -13.63 29.06 -5.80
CA ASP A 160 -14.04 30.13 -4.87
C ASP A 160 -15.50 30.04 -4.41
N ASN A 161 -16.36 29.38 -5.20
CA ASN A 161 -17.77 29.16 -4.89
C ASN A 161 -18.03 27.90 -4.02
N THR A 162 -16.98 27.15 -3.66
CA THR A 162 -17.07 25.91 -2.89
C THR A 162 -16.44 26.07 -1.52
N THR A 163 -17.24 25.93 -0.46
CA THR A 163 -16.75 26.01 0.92
C THR A 163 -15.89 24.80 1.29
N LEU A 164 -15.07 24.93 2.34
CA LEU A 164 -14.37 23.79 2.94
C LEU A 164 -15.37 22.68 3.29
N LEU A 165 -15.09 21.44 2.88
CA LEU A 165 -15.95 20.27 3.03
C LEU A 165 -17.33 20.34 2.32
N GLY A 166 -17.56 21.32 1.44
CA GLY A 166 -18.86 21.52 0.78
C GLY A 166 -18.98 20.79 -0.55
N PHE A 167 -20.20 20.39 -0.92
CA PHE A 167 -20.52 20.06 -2.31
C PHE A 167 -20.34 21.29 -3.22
N GLY A 168 -19.89 21.08 -4.45
CA GLY A 168 -19.65 22.18 -5.37
C GLY A 168 -18.61 21.86 -6.44
N ASP A 169 -17.95 22.91 -6.91
CA ASP A 169 -16.98 22.88 -7.99
C ASP A 169 -15.53 22.79 -7.48
N TYR A 170 -14.78 21.92 -8.12
CA TYR A 170 -13.37 21.63 -7.90
C TYR A 170 -12.63 21.62 -9.24
N THR A 171 -11.31 21.72 -9.18
CA THR A 171 -10.47 21.67 -10.37
C THR A 171 -9.18 20.88 -10.15
N ALA A 172 -8.73 20.25 -11.23
CA ALA A 172 -7.40 19.68 -11.39
C ALA A 172 -6.76 20.29 -12.64
N GLY A 173 -5.44 20.51 -12.62
CA GLY A 173 -4.71 21.09 -13.74
C GLY A 173 -4.64 20.17 -14.97
N ASN A 174 -4.80 18.86 -14.78
CA ASN A 174 -4.80 17.86 -15.84
C ASN A 174 -5.48 16.55 -15.35
N TYR A 175 -5.67 15.61 -16.28
CA TYR A 175 -6.31 14.32 -16.00
C TYR A 175 -5.52 13.47 -15.00
N GLN A 176 -4.18 13.54 -15.01
CA GLN A 176 -3.35 12.81 -14.04
C GLN A 176 -3.59 13.30 -12.61
N GLN A 177 -3.73 14.60 -12.39
CA GLN A 177 -4.07 15.15 -11.07
C GLN A 177 -5.52 14.78 -10.67
N LEU A 178 -6.46 14.76 -11.62
CA LEU A 178 -7.84 14.32 -11.35
C LEU A 178 -7.88 12.89 -10.81
N ILE A 179 -7.26 11.94 -11.51
CA ILE A 179 -7.27 10.53 -11.11
C ILE A 179 -6.43 10.22 -9.86
N ASP A 180 -5.61 11.17 -9.44
CA ASP A 180 -4.81 11.11 -8.22
C ASP A 180 -5.47 11.83 -7.04
N SER A 181 -6.75 12.19 -7.14
CA SER A 181 -7.45 12.94 -6.09
C SER A 181 -8.76 12.23 -5.71
N PRO A 182 -8.73 11.26 -4.77
CA PRO A 182 -9.94 10.60 -4.30
C PRO A 182 -10.89 11.58 -3.60
N LEU A 183 -12.17 11.22 -3.56
CA LEU A 183 -13.20 11.93 -2.82
C LEU A 183 -13.81 11.00 -1.76
N LEU A 184 -13.88 11.51 -0.53
CA LEU A 184 -14.56 10.88 0.60
C LEU A 184 -15.79 11.72 0.97
N LEU A 185 -16.97 11.12 0.86
CA LEU A 185 -18.23 11.76 1.19
C LEU A 185 -18.93 11.01 2.32
N GLY A 186 -19.63 11.74 3.17
CA GLY A 186 -20.38 11.16 4.29
C GLY A 186 -20.59 12.18 5.40
N GLU A 187 -20.96 11.69 6.58
CA GLU A 187 -20.90 12.49 7.81
C GLU A 187 -19.46 12.51 8.31
N LEU A 188 -18.74 13.59 8.03
CA LEU A 188 -17.30 13.65 8.25
C LEU A 188 -16.97 14.28 9.60
N ASN A 189 -16.07 13.65 10.35
CA ASN A 189 -15.37 14.31 11.45
C ASN A 189 -14.09 14.95 10.92
N TYR A 190 -13.90 16.24 11.22
CA TYR A 190 -12.82 17.05 10.69
C TYR A 190 -11.92 17.59 11.81
N ARG A 191 -10.61 17.42 11.62
CA ARG A 191 -9.52 17.95 12.43
C ARG A 191 -8.44 18.49 11.50
N PHE A 192 -7.54 19.32 12.01
CA PHE A 192 -6.39 19.76 11.24
C PHE A 192 -5.22 20.15 12.14
N PHE A 193 -4.02 20.06 11.60
CA PHE A 193 -2.81 20.65 12.17
C PHE A 193 -2.00 21.33 11.07
N GLU A 194 -0.96 22.09 11.44
CA GLU A 194 -0.08 22.76 10.48
C GLU A 194 1.37 22.36 10.70
N ILE A 195 2.10 22.17 9.60
CA ILE A 195 3.56 21.99 9.59
C ILE A 195 4.13 22.98 8.59
N ALA A 196 5.03 23.86 9.05
CA ALA A 196 5.67 24.88 8.21
C ALA A 196 4.67 25.73 7.38
N GLY A 197 3.47 26.00 7.93
CA GLY A 197 2.41 26.76 7.26
C GLY A 197 1.57 25.98 6.24
N VAL A 198 1.81 24.68 6.07
CA VAL A 198 0.99 23.78 5.25
C VAL A 198 -0.05 23.09 6.13
N CYS A 199 -1.32 23.28 5.79
CA CYS A 199 -2.43 22.68 6.51
C CYS A 199 -2.54 21.18 6.20
N HIS A 200 -2.68 20.37 7.25
CA HIS A 200 -2.91 18.94 7.17
C HIS A 200 -4.30 18.66 7.69
N HIS A 201 -5.20 18.28 6.79
CA HIS A 201 -6.58 17.95 7.07
C HIS A 201 -6.70 16.48 7.46
N LEU A 202 -7.27 16.18 8.62
CA LEU A 202 -7.68 14.82 8.98
C LEU A 202 -9.19 14.71 8.92
N VAL A 203 -9.65 13.84 8.04
CA VAL A 203 -11.05 13.61 7.78
C VAL A 203 -11.36 12.16 8.11
N PHE A 204 -12.43 11.93 8.86
CA PHE A 204 -12.86 10.59 9.24
C PHE A 204 -14.33 10.38 8.89
N VAL A 205 -14.67 9.21 8.36
CA VAL A 205 -16.04 8.73 8.27
C VAL A 205 -16.17 7.41 9.02
N GLY A 206 -17.19 7.27 9.87
CA GLY A 206 -17.42 6.06 10.68
C GLY A 206 -16.61 5.97 12.00
N ALA A 207 -15.85 7.00 12.37
CA ALA A 207 -14.98 7.01 13.56
C ALA A 207 -15.71 7.30 14.89
N VAL A 208 -16.79 6.59 15.19
CA VAL A 208 -17.69 6.88 16.31
C VAL A 208 -17.06 6.59 17.70
N LEU A 209 -16.05 5.73 17.77
CA LEU A 209 -15.47 5.22 19.01
C LEU A 209 -14.02 5.64 19.24
N ALA A 210 -13.50 6.60 18.48
CA ALA A 210 -12.08 6.94 18.45
C ALA A 210 -11.75 8.28 19.14
N ASP A 211 -10.58 8.35 19.77
CA ASP A 211 -9.99 9.62 20.20
C ASP A 211 -9.29 10.33 19.03
N LEU A 212 -10.06 11.15 18.31
CA LEU A 212 -9.55 11.89 17.15
C LEU A 212 -8.53 12.97 17.50
N ALA A 213 -8.56 13.49 18.74
CA ALA A 213 -7.61 14.51 19.17
C ALA A 213 -6.23 13.90 19.41
N ARG A 214 -6.18 12.69 19.96
CA ARG A 214 -4.95 11.92 20.08
C ARG A 214 -4.35 11.58 18.71
N ILE A 215 -5.17 11.14 17.76
CA ILE A 215 -4.71 10.88 16.39
C ILE A 215 -4.07 12.13 15.77
N GLU A 216 -4.69 13.30 15.91
CA GLU A 216 -4.15 14.58 15.42
C GLU A 216 -2.76 14.88 16.02
N GLN A 217 -2.61 14.70 17.33
CA GLN A 217 -1.34 14.93 18.05
C GLN A 217 -0.25 13.96 17.58
N ASP A 218 -0.54 12.67 17.55
CA ASP A 218 0.43 11.63 17.19
C ASP A 218 0.87 11.76 15.72
N LEU A 219 -0.08 12.03 14.80
CA LEU A 219 0.24 12.24 13.38
C LEU A 219 1.00 13.55 13.14
N THR A 220 0.78 14.60 13.94
CA THR A 220 1.59 15.83 13.84
C THR A 220 3.06 15.51 14.06
N LEU A 221 3.39 14.72 15.09
CA LEU A 221 4.77 14.36 15.43
C LEU A 221 5.40 13.48 14.34
N ILE A 222 4.66 12.48 13.84
CA ILE A 222 5.12 11.61 12.74
C ILE A 222 5.40 12.44 11.48
N CYS A 223 4.48 13.31 11.08
CA CYS A 223 4.63 14.12 9.88
C CYS A 223 5.83 15.08 9.96
N GLN A 224 6.12 15.63 11.16
CA GLN A 224 7.32 16.44 11.40
C GLN A 224 8.60 15.62 11.20
N GLN A 225 8.65 14.39 11.73
CA GLN A 225 9.80 13.50 11.57
C GLN A 225 10.03 13.11 10.10
N GLN A 226 8.96 12.78 9.36
CA GLN A 226 9.07 12.46 7.94
C GLN A 226 9.54 13.67 7.11
N ALA A 227 9.01 14.87 7.38
CA ALA A 227 9.46 16.09 6.71
C ALA A 227 10.95 16.36 6.95
N ALA A 228 11.42 16.13 8.18
CA ALA A 228 12.82 16.34 8.53
C ALA A 228 13.79 15.37 7.83
N VAL A 229 13.35 14.15 7.48
CA VAL A 229 14.14 13.23 6.63
C VAL A 229 14.53 13.91 5.32
N PHE A 230 13.61 14.64 4.68
CA PHE A 230 13.83 15.31 3.39
C PHE A 230 14.29 16.77 3.50
N GLY A 231 14.47 17.28 4.71
CA GLY A 231 14.85 18.68 4.97
C GLY A 231 13.68 19.67 4.86
N GLY A 232 12.44 19.20 4.81
CA GLY A 232 11.23 20.02 4.74
C GLY A 232 10.13 19.41 3.87
N LEU A 233 8.98 20.09 3.85
CA LEU A 233 7.86 19.76 2.96
C LEU A 233 8.21 20.06 1.49
N PRO A 234 7.65 19.34 0.51
CA PRO A 234 7.81 19.69 -0.90
C PRO A 234 7.30 21.10 -1.18
N ALA A 235 8.01 21.84 -2.03
CA ALA A 235 7.71 23.26 -2.29
C ALA A 235 6.35 23.50 -2.94
N ASP A 236 5.80 22.49 -3.63
CA ASP A 236 4.49 22.51 -4.29
C ASP A 236 3.36 21.92 -3.42
N LEU A 237 3.65 21.53 -2.16
CA LEU A 237 2.63 21.06 -1.24
C LEU A 237 1.98 22.24 -0.50
N HIS A 238 0.71 22.49 -0.77
CA HIS A 238 -0.04 23.62 -0.19
C HIS A 238 -1.00 23.21 0.94
N GLU A 239 -1.51 21.99 0.87
CA GLU A 239 -2.30 21.32 1.91
C GLU A 239 -2.11 19.80 1.73
N TYR A 240 -2.40 19.03 2.77
CA TYR A 240 -2.38 17.56 2.72
C TYR A 240 -3.64 16.98 3.37
N TRP A 241 -4.21 15.92 2.80
CA TRP A 241 -5.46 15.33 3.29
C TRP A 241 -5.31 13.85 3.68
N PHE A 242 -5.54 13.51 4.95
CA PHE A 242 -5.75 12.15 5.40
C PHE A 242 -7.25 11.81 5.34
N LEU A 243 -7.66 11.01 4.37
CA LEU A 243 -9.04 10.56 4.18
C LEU A 243 -9.23 9.19 4.84
N ASN A 244 -9.74 9.16 6.07
CA ASN A 244 -9.90 7.96 6.87
C ASN A 244 -11.31 7.38 6.74
N TRP A 245 -11.40 6.23 6.07
CA TRP A 245 -12.60 5.42 5.97
C TRP A 245 -12.55 4.27 6.98
N ILE A 246 -13.40 4.36 8.01
CA ILE A 246 -13.39 3.43 9.14
C ILE A 246 -14.49 2.38 8.98
N VAL A 247 -14.11 1.10 9.06
CA VAL A 247 -14.99 -0.07 8.84
C VAL A 247 -14.83 -1.13 9.94
N ASP A 248 -15.64 -2.19 9.91
CA ASP A 248 -15.53 -3.32 10.85
C ASP A 248 -14.39 -4.28 10.51
N GLN A 249 -14.08 -4.42 9.21
CA GLN A 249 -13.00 -5.26 8.70
C GLN A 249 -12.40 -4.62 7.45
N GLY A 250 -11.14 -4.23 7.52
CA GLY A 250 -10.42 -3.62 6.41
C GLY A 250 -9.09 -3.03 6.87
N TYR A 251 -8.09 -3.10 6.01
CA TYR A 251 -6.78 -2.47 6.21
C TYR A 251 -6.20 -2.14 4.83
N GLY A 252 -5.69 -0.93 4.65
CA GLY A 252 -4.94 -0.52 3.47
C GLY A 252 -4.94 0.98 3.26
N GLY A 253 -3.90 1.47 2.59
CA GLY A 253 -3.75 2.85 2.17
C GLY A 253 -3.50 2.94 0.67
N LEU A 254 -3.71 4.14 0.13
CA LEU A 254 -3.24 4.51 -1.19
C LEU A 254 -2.76 5.95 -1.17
N GLU A 255 -1.57 6.15 -1.72
CA GLU A 255 -0.84 7.40 -1.71
C GLU A 255 -1.20 8.30 -2.89
N HIS A 256 -1.42 9.58 -2.59
CA HIS A 256 -1.76 10.60 -3.58
C HIS A 256 -0.91 11.86 -3.40
N HIS A 257 -0.83 12.70 -4.44
CA HIS A 257 0.13 13.82 -4.51
C HIS A 257 0.08 14.78 -3.31
N ASN A 258 -1.13 15.00 -2.79
CA ASN A 258 -1.43 15.82 -1.62
C ASN A 258 -2.51 15.20 -0.72
N SER A 259 -2.69 13.88 -0.78
CA SER A 259 -3.65 13.18 0.08
C SER A 259 -3.31 11.70 0.25
N THR A 260 -4.04 11.02 1.10
CA THR A 260 -4.09 9.57 1.13
C THR A 260 -5.51 9.12 1.46
N LEU A 261 -5.94 7.99 0.88
CA LEU A 261 -7.16 7.31 1.25
C LEU A 261 -6.83 6.05 2.05
N LEU A 262 -7.37 5.98 3.26
CA LEU A 262 -7.08 4.95 4.25
C LEU A 262 -8.36 4.18 4.56
N LEU A 263 -8.28 2.85 4.53
CA LEU A 263 -9.31 1.93 5.00
C LEU A 263 -8.79 1.27 6.28
N CYS A 264 -9.43 1.53 7.42
CA CYS A 264 -8.94 1.08 8.72
C CYS A 264 -10.04 0.39 9.52
N ASN A 265 -9.67 -0.57 10.37
CA ASN A 265 -10.61 -1.15 11.32
C ASN A 265 -10.90 -0.13 12.42
N ARG A 266 -12.17 -0.03 12.84
CA ARG A 266 -12.58 0.83 13.94
C ARG A 266 -11.86 0.53 15.26
N TYR A 267 -11.47 -0.71 15.47
CA TYR A 267 -10.74 -1.14 16.67
C TYR A 267 -9.23 -0.93 16.59
N ASP A 268 -8.70 -0.52 15.43
CA ASP A 268 -7.31 -0.05 15.31
C ASP A 268 -7.15 1.37 15.86
N LEU A 269 -8.24 2.12 16.02
CA LEU A 269 -8.19 3.51 16.47
C LEU A 269 -8.13 3.60 18.01
N PRO A 270 -7.52 4.66 18.57
CA PRO A 270 -7.28 4.75 20.00
C PRO A 270 -8.60 4.90 20.77
N ASN A 271 -8.75 4.11 21.83
CA ASN A 271 -9.92 4.13 22.68
C ASN A 271 -9.92 5.39 23.57
N PRO A 272 -10.95 6.26 23.50
CA PRO A 272 -11.02 7.49 24.30
C PRO A 272 -11.13 7.23 25.82
N GLN A 273 -11.40 6.00 26.24
CA GLN A 273 -11.42 5.61 27.65
C GLN A 273 -10.05 5.08 28.14
N LEU A 274 -9.07 4.89 27.25
CA LEU A 274 -7.72 4.39 27.54
C LEU A 274 -6.67 5.34 26.93
N PRO A 275 -6.57 6.59 27.42
CA PRO A 275 -5.76 7.64 26.77
C PRO A 275 -4.26 7.34 26.72
N GLU A 276 -3.75 6.49 27.62
CA GLU A 276 -2.33 6.11 27.68
C GLU A 276 -2.03 4.80 26.92
N GLU A 277 -3.05 4.05 26.49
CA GLU A 277 -2.85 2.76 25.84
C GLU A 277 -2.35 2.96 24.41
N LEU A 278 -1.21 2.34 24.06
CA LEU A 278 -0.78 2.16 22.68
C LEU A 278 -0.86 0.67 22.35
N SER A 279 -1.98 0.25 21.75
CA SER A 279 -2.15 -1.13 21.28
C SER A 279 -1.31 -1.39 20.03
N ASP A 280 -1.00 -2.67 19.77
CA ASP A 280 -0.37 -3.08 18.50
C ASP A 280 -1.20 -2.60 17.30
N ASP A 281 -2.53 -2.61 17.40
CA ASP A 281 -3.44 -2.18 16.33
C ASP A 281 -3.36 -0.66 16.08
N TYR A 282 -3.31 0.16 17.14
CA TYR A 282 -3.12 1.61 16.99
C TYR A 282 -1.73 1.96 16.48
N GLN A 283 -0.70 1.23 16.90
CA GLN A 283 0.63 1.35 16.32
C GLN A 283 0.59 1.04 14.81
N ASN A 284 -0.11 -0.02 14.37
CA ASN A 284 -0.22 -0.37 12.95
C ASN A 284 -0.99 0.69 12.14
N TYR A 285 -1.99 1.33 12.72
CA TYR A 285 -2.69 2.46 12.09
C TYR A 285 -1.76 3.68 11.93
N LEU A 286 -1.00 4.04 12.97
CA LEU A 286 -0.03 5.13 12.90
C LEU A 286 1.07 4.84 11.88
N ALA A 287 1.57 3.60 11.82
CA ALA A 287 2.53 3.17 10.81
C ALA A 287 1.95 3.26 9.39
N LEU A 288 0.68 2.88 9.20
CA LEU A 288 0.00 3.05 7.91
C LEU A 288 -0.05 4.53 7.49
N CYS A 289 -0.50 5.43 8.37
CA CYS A 289 -0.50 6.87 8.06
C CYS A 289 0.91 7.40 7.78
N SER A 290 1.92 6.93 8.52
CA SER A 290 3.33 7.26 8.32
C SER A 290 3.82 6.83 6.94
N HIS A 291 3.46 5.61 6.51
CA HIS A 291 3.77 5.02 5.21
C HIS A 291 3.23 5.88 4.08
N GLU A 292 1.92 6.13 4.09
CA GLU A 292 1.26 6.91 3.05
C GLU A 292 1.74 8.36 3.03
N TYR A 293 2.04 8.96 4.19
CA TYR A 293 2.54 10.33 4.24
C TYR A 293 3.97 10.45 3.70
N PHE A 294 4.85 9.48 3.97
CA PHE A 294 6.20 9.44 3.40
C PHE A 294 6.15 9.37 1.86
N HIS A 295 5.13 8.71 1.32
CA HIS A 295 4.93 8.66 -0.12
C HIS A 295 4.73 10.03 -0.78
N THR A 296 4.37 11.08 -0.03
CA THR A 296 4.31 12.47 -0.52
C THR A 296 5.60 12.89 -1.24
N TRP A 297 6.77 12.50 -0.72
CA TRP A 297 8.05 12.69 -1.39
C TRP A 297 8.37 11.49 -2.29
N TRP A 298 8.06 10.28 -1.82
CA TRP A 298 8.62 9.01 -2.29
C TRP A 298 7.55 7.91 -2.31
N VAL A 299 6.57 7.88 -3.21
CA VAL A 299 6.79 7.84 -4.66
C VAL A 299 6.00 8.89 -5.45
N LYS A 300 5.31 9.83 -4.80
CA LYS A 300 4.47 10.79 -5.54
C LYS A 300 5.24 11.81 -6.34
N ARG A 301 6.44 12.17 -5.88
CA ARG A 301 7.30 13.17 -6.54
C ARG A 301 8.58 12.54 -7.07
N ALA A 302 9.44 12.05 -6.19
CA ALA A 302 10.54 11.18 -6.61
C ALA A 302 9.95 9.80 -6.95
N LYS A 303 10.13 9.35 -8.18
CA LYS A 303 9.52 8.10 -8.67
C LYS A 303 10.34 7.46 -9.79
N PRO A 304 10.09 6.20 -10.14
CA PRO A 304 10.67 5.60 -11.33
C PRO A 304 10.38 6.47 -12.56
N SER A 305 11.37 6.66 -13.43
CA SER A 305 11.21 7.46 -14.66
C SER A 305 10.06 6.96 -15.55
N THR A 306 9.81 5.63 -15.55
CA THR A 306 8.65 5.03 -16.23
C THR A 306 7.31 5.57 -15.68
N PHE A 307 7.22 5.87 -14.38
CA PHE A 307 6.01 6.40 -13.73
C PHE A 307 5.83 7.91 -13.84
N LEU A 308 6.75 8.63 -14.49
CA LEU A 308 6.54 10.06 -14.78
C LEU A 308 5.32 10.25 -15.68
N ASN A 309 5.16 9.36 -16.66
CA ASN A 309 4.01 9.31 -17.56
C ASN A 309 3.34 7.95 -17.42
N TYR A 310 2.30 7.87 -16.59
CA TYR A 310 1.57 6.63 -16.38
C TYR A 310 0.86 6.16 -17.66
N GLN A 311 1.07 4.90 -18.01
CA GLN A 311 0.32 4.19 -19.05
C GLN A 311 -0.74 3.32 -18.38
N LEU A 312 -1.97 3.81 -18.38
CA LEU A 312 -3.04 3.24 -17.54
C LEU A 312 -3.81 2.09 -18.21
N ASN A 313 -3.41 1.67 -19.41
CA ASN A 313 -4.10 0.66 -20.21
C ASN A 313 -3.56 -0.77 -20.04
N ASN A 314 -2.30 -0.89 -19.62
CA ASN A 314 -1.60 -2.16 -19.47
C ASN A 314 -0.63 -2.07 -18.29
N GLU A 315 -0.03 -3.20 -17.93
CA GLU A 315 1.02 -3.27 -16.92
C GLU A 315 2.19 -2.35 -17.29
N GLN A 316 2.70 -1.62 -16.31
CA GLN A 316 3.86 -0.73 -16.47
C GLN A 316 4.97 -1.17 -15.52
N TYR A 317 5.95 -1.88 -16.07
CA TYR A 317 6.95 -2.59 -15.28
C TYR A 317 8.07 -1.68 -14.74
N THR A 318 8.49 -1.92 -13.51
CA THR A 318 9.66 -1.31 -12.88
C THR A 318 10.31 -2.29 -11.91
N SER A 319 11.65 -2.32 -11.84
CA SER A 319 12.38 -3.11 -10.85
C SER A 319 12.60 -2.36 -9.53
N GLN A 320 12.05 -1.15 -9.37
CA GLN A 320 12.44 -0.24 -8.29
C GLN A 320 11.47 -0.19 -7.09
N LEU A 321 10.48 -1.09 -7.00
CA LEU A 321 9.54 -1.08 -5.86
C LEU A 321 10.24 -1.42 -4.54
N TRP A 322 11.29 -2.23 -4.53
CA TRP A 322 12.10 -2.45 -3.32
C TRP A 322 12.69 -1.15 -2.75
N LEU A 323 12.92 -0.16 -3.61
CA LEU A 323 13.44 1.14 -3.26
C LEU A 323 12.30 2.08 -2.85
N TYR A 324 11.21 2.11 -3.62
CA TYR A 324 10.08 3.01 -3.35
C TYR A 324 9.17 2.58 -2.18
N GLU A 325 8.91 1.29 -2.07
CA GLU A 325 8.03 0.69 -1.06
C GLU A 325 8.85 0.20 0.12
N GLY A 326 10.01 -0.40 -0.14
CA GLY A 326 10.89 -0.93 0.90
C GLY A 326 11.50 0.16 1.77
N PHE A 327 11.95 1.29 1.20
CA PHE A 327 12.50 2.36 2.02
C PHE A 327 11.39 3.08 2.79
N THR A 328 10.21 3.25 2.21
CA THR A 328 9.03 3.72 2.93
C THR A 328 8.72 2.80 4.13
N SER A 329 8.75 1.48 3.92
CA SER A 329 8.57 0.45 4.98
C SER A 329 9.67 0.39 6.03
N TYR A 330 10.77 1.13 5.85
CA TYR A 330 11.79 1.32 6.86
C TYR A 330 11.51 2.58 7.69
N TYR A 331 11.08 3.65 7.01
CA TYR A 331 10.81 4.94 7.63
C TYR A 331 9.44 5.02 8.31
N ASP A 332 8.46 4.22 7.91
CA ASP A 332 7.12 4.25 8.50
C ASP A 332 7.15 3.95 10.01
N ASP A 333 7.72 2.81 10.41
CA ASP A 333 7.91 2.39 11.81
C ASP A 333 9.00 3.23 12.53
N LEU A 334 10.07 3.59 11.82
CA LEU A 334 11.17 4.37 12.42
C LEU A 334 10.70 5.78 12.81
N ALA A 335 9.78 6.38 12.04
CA ALA A 335 9.21 7.68 12.36
C ALA A 335 8.43 7.65 13.68
N LEU A 336 7.70 6.56 13.99
CA LEU A 336 7.00 6.41 15.26
C LEU A 336 7.99 6.40 16.44
N LEU A 337 9.12 5.72 16.30
CA LEU A 337 10.17 5.70 17.33
C LEU A 337 10.84 7.07 17.48
N ARG A 338 11.21 7.71 16.37
CA ARG A 338 11.82 9.05 16.37
C ARG A 338 10.87 10.14 16.88
N ALA A 339 9.57 9.97 16.69
CA ALA A 339 8.52 10.83 17.24
C ALA A 339 8.30 10.60 18.76
N GLY A 340 8.91 9.56 19.34
CA GLY A 340 8.76 9.21 20.75
C GLY A 340 7.43 8.51 21.08
N LEU A 341 6.69 8.04 20.08
CA LEU A 341 5.40 7.39 20.25
C LEU A 341 5.54 5.93 20.68
N ILE A 342 6.53 5.23 20.14
CA ILE A 342 6.93 3.89 20.58
C ILE A 342 8.32 3.94 21.20
N GLN A 343 8.62 3.00 22.10
CA GLN A 343 9.97 2.86 22.65
C GLN A 343 10.77 1.83 21.83
N LEU A 344 12.09 1.82 22.03
CA LEU A 344 12.98 0.92 21.31
C LEU A 344 12.57 -0.57 21.38
N PRO A 345 12.16 -1.14 22.54
CA PRO A 345 11.72 -2.53 22.60
C PRO A 345 10.52 -2.86 21.68
N GLN A 346 9.54 -1.95 21.55
CA GLN A 346 8.40 -2.11 20.64
C GLN A 346 8.88 -2.08 19.18
N TYR A 347 9.73 -1.11 18.82
CA TYR A 347 10.31 -1.03 17.47
C TYR A 347 11.12 -2.29 17.12
N LEU A 348 11.97 -2.76 18.03
CA LEU A 348 12.74 -3.99 17.84
C LEU A 348 11.86 -5.23 17.72
N THR A 349 10.70 -5.25 18.38
CA THR A 349 9.70 -6.31 18.23
C THR A 349 9.12 -6.29 16.82
N THR A 350 8.72 -5.14 16.29
CA THR A 350 8.24 -5.00 14.90
C THR A 350 9.32 -5.40 13.89
N LEU A 351 10.55 -4.91 14.08
CA LEU A 351 11.68 -5.27 13.21
C LEU A 351 12.00 -6.77 13.28
N SER A 352 11.93 -7.39 14.46
CA SER A 352 12.06 -8.85 14.62
C SER A 352 10.99 -9.60 13.82
N LYS A 353 9.72 -9.16 13.89
CA LYS A 353 8.62 -9.75 13.11
C LYS A 353 8.93 -9.69 11.60
N THR A 354 9.46 -8.57 11.11
CA THR A 354 9.85 -8.40 9.70
C THR A 354 11.01 -9.31 9.30
N ILE A 355 12.10 -9.36 10.08
CA ILE A 355 13.24 -10.26 9.83
C ILE A 355 12.78 -11.72 9.80
N SER A 356 11.97 -12.15 10.78
CA SER A 356 11.44 -13.51 10.87
C SER A 356 10.62 -13.89 9.65
N ARG A 357 9.74 -12.99 9.16
CA ARG A 357 8.91 -13.25 7.96
C ARG A 357 9.76 -13.46 6.70
N VAL A 358 10.81 -12.64 6.52
CA VAL A 358 11.71 -12.75 5.37
C VAL A 358 12.58 -14.01 5.47
N ASN A 359 13.16 -14.26 6.64
CA ASN A 359 14.10 -15.36 6.83
C ASN A 359 13.43 -16.75 6.77
N ARG A 360 12.19 -16.87 7.27
CA ARG A 360 11.47 -18.15 7.29
C ARG A 360 10.93 -18.58 5.92
N ALA A 361 10.85 -17.68 4.95
CA ALA A 361 10.24 -17.94 3.65
C ALA A 361 11.29 -18.50 2.66
N PRO A 362 11.11 -19.72 2.11
CA PRO A 362 12.01 -20.26 1.10
C PRO A 362 12.14 -19.39 -0.16
N SER A 363 11.16 -18.52 -0.43
CA SER A 363 11.20 -17.55 -1.52
C SER A 363 12.42 -16.62 -1.45
N ASN A 364 12.96 -16.34 -0.26
CA ASN A 364 14.12 -15.46 -0.06
C ASN A 364 15.38 -15.90 -0.83
N LEU A 365 15.49 -17.20 -1.13
CA LEU A 365 16.60 -17.79 -1.90
C LEU A 365 16.27 -18.02 -3.39
N ARG A 366 15.09 -17.59 -3.85
CA ARG A 366 14.54 -17.95 -5.17
C ARG A 366 14.10 -16.75 -6.00
N GLN A 367 13.91 -15.60 -5.38
CA GLN A 367 13.53 -14.37 -6.06
C GLN A 367 14.37 -13.19 -5.54
N SER A 368 14.89 -12.38 -6.45
CA SER A 368 15.55 -11.12 -6.10
C SER A 368 14.53 -10.02 -5.84
N LEU A 369 14.94 -8.94 -5.19
CA LEU A 369 14.08 -7.77 -4.94
C LEU A 369 13.68 -7.07 -6.25
N ALA A 370 14.63 -6.96 -7.18
CA ALA A 370 14.37 -6.41 -8.50
C ALA A 370 13.37 -7.26 -9.29
N ASP A 371 13.47 -8.60 -9.26
CA ASP A 371 12.48 -9.48 -9.92
C ASP A 371 11.11 -9.39 -9.25
N SER A 372 11.06 -9.33 -7.91
CA SER A 372 9.78 -9.18 -7.19
C SER A 372 9.07 -7.87 -7.55
N SER A 373 9.83 -6.77 -7.61
CA SER A 373 9.33 -5.47 -8.04
C SER A 373 8.80 -5.52 -9.48
N PHE A 374 9.59 -6.09 -10.39
CA PHE A 374 9.22 -6.21 -11.80
C PHE A 374 7.96 -7.07 -11.98
N THR A 375 7.87 -8.18 -11.27
CA THR A 375 6.74 -9.13 -11.37
C THR A 375 5.56 -8.80 -10.45
N ALA A 376 5.54 -7.59 -9.85
CA ALA A 376 4.50 -7.21 -8.89
C ALA A 376 3.07 -7.42 -9.42
N TRP A 377 2.85 -7.05 -10.69
CA TRP A 377 1.60 -7.20 -11.45
C TRP A 377 0.97 -8.60 -11.40
N THR A 378 1.80 -9.63 -11.27
CA THR A 378 1.39 -11.03 -11.25
C THR A 378 1.75 -11.66 -9.91
N LYS A 379 3.02 -11.95 -9.66
CA LYS A 379 3.48 -12.71 -8.49
C LYS A 379 3.11 -12.06 -7.15
N PHE A 380 3.19 -10.74 -7.03
CA PHE A 380 2.97 -10.07 -5.73
C PHE A 380 1.50 -9.69 -5.49
N TYR A 381 0.83 -9.12 -6.49
CA TYR A 381 -0.58 -8.71 -6.36
C TYR A 381 -1.58 -9.85 -6.56
N GLN A 382 -1.15 -10.96 -7.17
CA GLN A 382 -1.96 -12.16 -7.38
C GLN A 382 -1.28 -13.37 -6.71
N GLN A 383 -0.86 -13.17 -5.46
CA GLN A 383 -0.29 -14.25 -4.64
C GLN A 383 -1.31 -15.37 -4.43
N ASP A 384 -0.79 -16.59 -4.46
CA ASP A 384 -1.49 -17.80 -4.08
C ASP A 384 -0.82 -18.41 -2.82
N GLU A 385 -1.29 -19.58 -2.40
CA GLU A 385 -0.74 -20.33 -1.28
C GLU A 385 0.76 -20.68 -1.41
N ASN A 386 1.32 -20.65 -2.63
CA ASN A 386 2.72 -20.94 -2.90
C ASN A 386 3.61 -19.68 -2.76
N ALA A 387 3.05 -18.51 -2.45
CA ALA A 387 3.81 -17.27 -2.29
C ALA A 387 4.98 -17.41 -1.31
N ILE A 388 4.81 -18.14 -0.19
CA ILE A 388 5.89 -18.40 0.78
C ILE A 388 7.14 -19.05 0.15
N ASN A 389 6.96 -19.79 -0.95
CA ASN A 389 7.98 -20.55 -1.63
C ASN A 389 8.59 -19.84 -2.85
N SER A 390 7.90 -18.86 -3.43
CA SER A 390 8.28 -18.28 -4.73
C SER A 390 8.19 -16.75 -4.81
N VAL A 391 7.66 -16.06 -3.80
CA VAL A 391 7.46 -14.62 -3.81
C VAL A 391 8.18 -13.96 -2.63
N VAL A 392 9.10 -13.04 -2.93
CA VAL A 392 9.76 -12.19 -1.93
C VAL A 392 8.97 -10.91 -1.76
N SER A 393 8.72 -10.47 -0.52
CA SER A 393 8.12 -9.16 -0.29
C SER A 393 9.14 -8.04 -0.52
N TYR A 394 8.92 -7.22 -1.55
CA TYR A 394 9.75 -6.05 -1.81
C TYR A 394 9.56 -4.95 -0.75
N TYR A 395 8.45 -4.94 0.00
CA TYR A 395 8.28 -4.15 1.23
C TYR A 395 9.23 -4.66 2.33
N GLY A 396 9.03 -5.92 2.75
CA GLY A 396 9.72 -6.47 3.92
C GLY A 396 11.21 -6.68 3.72
N LYS A 397 11.65 -7.25 2.59
CA LYS A 397 13.10 -7.39 2.33
C LYS A 397 13.73 -6.08 1.87
N GLY A 398 12.96 -5.18 1.24
CA GLY A 398 13.42 -3.84 0.87
C GLY A 398 13.71 -2.95 2.08
N SER A 399 12.87 -2.99 3.13
CA SER A 399 13.15 -2.26 4.38
C SER A 399 14.38 -2.78 5.10
N LEU A 400 14.67 -4.08 4.98
CA LEU A 400 15.90 -4.66 5.51
C LEU A 400 17.15 -4.26 4.69
N VAL A 401 17.01 -4.03 3.38
CA VAL A 401 18.08 -3.39 2.57
C VAL A 401 18.34 -1.97 3.06
N ALA A 402 17.28 -1.18 3.31
CA ALA A 402 17.39 0.17 3.85
C ALA A 402 18.10 0.17 5.22
N LEU A 403 17.71 -0.73 6.14
CA LEU A 403 18.38 -0.92 7.44
C LEU A 403 19.86 -1.27 7.28
N CYS A 404 20.18 -2.25 6.43
CA CYS A 404 21.57 -2.64 6.18
C CYS A 404 22.38 -1.47 5.63
N LEU A 405 21.81 -0.70 4.69
CA LEU A 405 22.46 0.45 4.10
C LEU A 405 22.67 1.58 5.11
N ASP A 406 21.67 1.89 5.96
CA ASP A 406 21.80 2.92 7.01
C ASP A 406 22.92 2.57 7.98
N ALA A 407 23.00 1.31 8.42
CA ALA A 407 24.09 0.84 9.28
C ALA A 407 25.47 1.03 8.64
N GLN A 408 25.63 0.61 7.37
CA GLN A 408 26.90 0.73 6.65
C GLN A 408 27.28 2.19 6.41
N LEU A 409 26.32 3.06 6.07
CA LEU A 409 26.55 4.50 5.92
C LEU A 409 26.98 5.15 7.24
N ARG A 410 26.33 4.80 8.35
CA ARG A 410 26.67 5.31 9.70
C ARG A 410 28.06 4.93 10.14
N SER A 411 28.52 3.72 9.81
CA SER A 411 29.91 3.31 10.06
C SER A 411 30.96 4.21 9.38
N LYS A 412 30.54 4.96 8.34
CA LYS A 412 31.35 5.93 7.58
C LYS A 412 31.05 7.40 7.94
N GLY A 413 30.29 7.66 9.01
CA GLY A 413 29.88 9.00 9.40
C GLY A 413 28.78 9.63 8.52
N LEU A 414 28.07 8.82 7.74
CA LEU A 414 26.94 9.23 6.90
C LEU A 414 25.62 8.68 7.45
N SER A 415 24.49 8.88 6.77
CA SER A 415 23.20 8.27 7.14
C SER A 415 22.32 8.02 5.94
N LEU A 416 21.36 7.11 6.06
CA LEU A 416 20.35 6.92 5.02
C LEU A 416 19.52 8.19 4.80
N ASP A 417 19.23 8.96 5.85
CA ASP A 417 18.50 10.23 5.73
C ASP A 417 19.21 11.19 4.76
N GLY A 418 20.53 11.31 4.85
CA GLY A 418 21.30 12.16 3.94
C GLY A 418 21.33 11.62 2.50
N LEU A 419 21.34 10.29 2.31
CA LEU A 419 21.16 9.69 0.99
C LEU A 419 19.76 9.97 0.43
N MET A 420 18.73 9.89 1.26
CA MET A 420 17.35 10.21 0.88
C MET A 420 17.20 11.67 0.47
N GLN A 421 17.85 12.62 1.18
CA GLN A 421 17.89 14.02 0.77
C GLN A 421 18.56 14.20 -0.59
N GLN A 422 19.70 13.55 -0.83
CA GLN A 422 20.39 13.62 -2.12
C GLN A 422 19.52 13.05 -3.25
N CYS A 423 18.91 11.87 -3.04
CA CYS A 423 18.00 11.25 -4.01
C CYS A 423 16.75 12.10 -4.24
N TRP A 424 16.22 12.74 -3.19
CA TRP A 424 15.08 13.65 -3.27
C TRP A 424 15.39 14.86 -4.16
N GLN A 425 16.54 15.50 -3.98
CA GLN A 425 16.97 16.60 -4.85
C GLN A 425 17.12 16.13 -6.31
N GLN A 426 17.76 14.98 -6.52
CA GLN A 426 18.07 14.48 -7.85
C GLN A 426 16.84 13.97 -8.61
N PHE A 427 15.92 13.26 -7.96
CA PHE A 427 14.82 12.55 -8.63
C PHE A 427 13.47 13.23 -8.45
N GLY A 428 13.25 13.85 -7.29
CA GLY A 428 11.99 14.50 -6.93
C GLY A 428 11.95 15.97 -7.31
N VAL A 429 12.87 16.78 -6.76
CA VAL A 429 12.91 18.23 -7.01
C VAL A 429 13.20 18.54 -8.48
N SER A 430 14.11 17.81 -9.12
CA SER A 430 14.39 17.98 -10.55
C SER A 430 13.26 17.48 -11.47
N GLY A 431 12.39 16.59 -10.96
CA GLY A 431 11.37 15.88 -11.73
C GLY A 431 11.91 14.82 -12.71
N ALA A 432 13.20 14.48 -12.67
CA ALA A 432 13.81 13.53 -13.60
C ALA A 432 13.39 12.07 -13.37
N GLY A 433 12.89 11.75 -12.16
CA GLY A 433 12.67 10.37 -11.73
C GLY A 433 13.98 9.56 -11.66
N SER A 434 13.87 8.27 -11.34
CA SER A 434 15.01 7.36 -11.27
C SER A 434 14.87 6.15 -12.19
N ASP A 435 15.99 5.68 -12.69
CA ASP A 435 16.19 4.28 -13.01
C ASP A 435 17.04 3.61 -11.91
N GLU A 436 17.17 2.29 -11.99
CA GLU A 436 17.89 1.52 -10.97
C GLU A 436 19.38 1.90 -10.90
N GLU A 437 20.01 2.18 -12.04
CA GLU A 437 21.39 2.64 -12.12
C GLU A 437 21.57 4.03 -11.49
N GLY A 438 20.61 4.93 -11.73
CA GLY A 438 20.58 6.27 -11.16
C GLY A 438 20.67 6.26 -9.64
N PHE A 439 19.93 5.37 -8.97
CA PHE A 439 20.06 5.20 -7.52
C PHE A 439 21.46 4.76 -7.10
N PHE A 440 22.05 3.76 -7.77
CA PHE A 440 23.40 3.29 -7.44
C PHE A 440 24.47 4.37 -7.68
N LEU A 441 24.31 5.23 -8.68
CA LEU A 441 25.17 6.40 -8.90
C LEU A 441 25.04 7.43 -7.78
N GLN A 442 23.81 7.69 -7.29
CA GLN A 442 23.62 8.56 -6.12
C GLN A 442 24.27 7.96 -4.87
N LEU A 443 24.10 6.66 -4.63
CA LEU A 443 24.77 5.97 -3.54
C LEU A 443 26.30 6.08 -3.65
N LEU A 444 26.86 5.84 -4.85
CA LEU A 444 28.30 5.95 -5.08
C LEU A 444 28.82 7.37 -4.77
N SER A 445 28.14 8.39 -5.30
CA SER A 445 28.49 9.79 -5.07
C SER A 445 28.39 10.18 -3.60
N TYR A 446 27.42 9.63 -2.88
CA TYR A 446 27.19 9.97 -1.47
C TYR A 446 28.22 9.31 -0.54
N CYS A 447 28.52 8.03 -0.75
CA CYS A 447 29.35 7.25 0.16
C CYS A 447 30.82 7.10 -0.26
N ASN A 448 31.17 7.45 -1.50
CA ASN A 448 32.49 7.26 -2.11
C ASN A 448 33.04 5.82 -1.92
N SER A 449 32.16 4.82 -1.97
CA SER A 449 32.50 3.42 -1.64
C SER A 449 31.97 2.45 -2.71
N PRO A 450 32.77 2.15 -3.76
CA PRO A 450 32.39 1.17 -4.78
C PRO A 450 31.98 -0.19 -4.20
N ASP A 451 32.64 -0.65 -3.15
CA ASP A 451 32.34 -1.92 -2.49
C ASP A 451 30.94 -1.96 -1.85
N LEU A 452 30.47 -0.84 -1.30
CA LEU A 452 29.14 -0.74 -0.70
C LEU A 452 28.07 -0.74 -1.80
N VAL A 453 28.34 -0.06 -2.92
CA VAL A 453 27.46 -0.09 -4.10
C VAL A 453 27.37 -1.50 -4.66
N GLN A 454 28.50 -2.20 -4.79
CA GLN A 454 28.53 -3.59 -5.27
C GLN A 454 27.76 -4.53 -4.34
N SER A 455 27.91 -4.36 -3.02
CA SER A 455 27.15 -5.13 -2.03
C SER A 455 25.65 -4.86 -2.13
N CYS A 456 25.25 -3.58 -2.23
CA CYS A 456 23.86 -3.17 -2.39
C CYS A 456 23.24 -3.75 -3.68
N ARG A 457 23.98 -3.72 -4.80
CA ARG A 457 23.57 -4.40 -6.04
C ARG A 457 23.33 -5.88 -5.83
N ALA A 458 24.23 -6.57 -5.13
CA ALA A 458 24.08 -8.00 -4.90
C ALA A 458 22.83 -8.32 -4.07
N TRP A 459 22.56 -7.54 -3.02
CA TRP A 459 21.36 -7.67 -2.17
C TRP A 459 20.04 -7.48 -2.93
N VAL A 460 20.05 -6.63 -3.97
CA VAL A 460 18.86 -6.25 -4.73
C VAL A 460 18.65 -7.13 -5.96
N LEU A 461 19.71 -7.35 -6.74
CA LEU A 461 19.66 -7.98 -8.06
C LEU A 461 19.78 -9.50 -7.99
N THR A 462 20.21 -10.04 -6.86
CA THR A 462 20.37 -11.48 -6.64
C THR A 462 19.56 -11.96 -5.43
N THR A 463 19.70 -13.23 -5.09
CA THR A 463 19.11 -13.85 -3.89
C THR A 463 20.09 -13.90 -2.72
N GLU A 464 21.18 -13.14 -2.78
CA GLU A 464 22.19 -13.10 -1.71
C GLU A 464 21.54 -12.70 -0.36
N PRO A 465 21.92 -13.36 0.75
CA PRO A 465 21.43 -12.98 2.07
C PRO A 465 21.95 -11.60 2.48
N LEU A 466 21.11 -10.87 3.21
CA LEU A 466 21.48 -9.58 3.79
C LEU A 466 22.41 -9.77 5.01
N PRO A 467 23.41 -8.90 5.23
CA PRO A 467 24.34 -9.00 6.36
C PRO A 467 23.71 -8.47 7.67
N LEU A 468 22.50 -8.95 8.02
CA LEU A 468 21.70 -8.40 9.11
C LEU A 468 22.42 -8.37 10.45
N SER A 469 23.06 -9.46 10.86
CA SER A 469 23.78 -9.52 12.14
C SER A 469 24.95 -8.52 12.21
N ALA A 470 25.68 -8.34 11.11
CA ALA A 470 26.77 -7.37 11.04
C ALA A 470 26.23 -5.93 11.06
N SER A 471 25.19 -5.64 10.28
CA SER A 471 24.56 -4.31 10.25
C SER A 471 23.92 -3.93 11.58
N LEU A 472 23.20 -4.85 12.23
CA LEU A 472 22.58 -4.61 13.54
C LEU A 472 23.64 -4.38 14.63
N SER A 473 24.76 -5.13 14.60
CA SER A 473 25.87 -4.92 15.51
C SER A 473 26.45 -3.50 15.41
N ILE A 474 26.56 -2.92 14.20
CA ILE A 474 26.99 -1.52 14.01
C ILE A 474 26.05 -0.54 14.71
N LEU A 475 24.75 -0.86 14.73
CA LEU A 475 23.70 -0.06 15.37
C LEU A 475 23.53 -0.38 16.87
N GLY A 476 24.42 -1.18 17.47
CA GLY A 476 24.32 -1.58 18.86
C GLY A 476 23.11 -2.47 19.16
N ILE A 477 22.71 -3.31 18.20
CA ILE A 477 21.62 -4.27 18.35
C ILE A 477 22.16 -5.69 18.14
N THR A 478 21.86 -6.59 19.07
CA THR A 478 22.18 -8.01 18.94
C THR A 478 21.02 -8.73 18.28
N LEU A 479 21.32 -9.57 17.29
CA LEU A 479 20.38 -10.50 16.67
C LEU A 479 20.66 -11.91 17.14
N GLN A 480 19.66 -12.52 17.79
CA GLN A 480 19.67 -13.95 18.11
C GLN A 480 18.59 -14.66 17.29
N TRP A 481 18.85 -15.93 16.99
CA TRP A 481 17.90 -16.80 16.31
C TRP A 481 17.35 -17.83 17.28
N ARG A 482 16.08 -18.18 17.10
CA ARG A 482 15.43 -19.25 17.83
C ARG A 482 14.37 -19.95 16.98
N ALA A 483 13.95 -21.12 17.42
CA ALA A 483 12.84 -21.84 16.80
C ALA A 483 11.50 -21.13 17.04
N ALA A 484 10.57 -21.27 16.10
CA ALA A 484 9.18 -20.81 16.23
C ALA A 484 8.38 -21.78 17.11
N GLU A 485 7.78 -21.29 18.19
CA GLU A 485 7.03 -22.12 19.15
C GLU A 485 5.56 -22.34 18.75
N SER A 486 5.08 -21.57 17.77
CA SER A 486 3.76 -21.73 17.18
C SER A 486 3.70 -21.18 15.75
N ASN A 487 2.60 -21.44 15.04
CA ASN A 487 2.37 -20.90 13.70
C ASN A 487 2.30 -19.35 13.64
N LYS A 488 2.00 -18.70 14.77
CA LYS A 488 1.86 -17.23 14.87
C LYS A 488 3.10 -16.56 15.49
N ASP A 489 4.11 -17.33 15.86
CA ASP A 489 5.30 -16.83 16.53
C ASP A 489 6.29 -16.18 15.54
N LEU A 490 6.64 -14.91 15.80
CA LEU A 490 7.44 -14.08 14.91
C LEU A 490 8.50 -13.23 15.64
N SER A 491 8.53 -13.19 16.97
CA SER A 491 9.41 -12.28 17.72
C SER A 491 9.47 -12.63 19.22
N GLY A 492 10.43 -12.03 19.95
CA GLY A 492 10.54 -12.16 21.41
C GLY A 492 11.51 -13.26 21.85
N PRO A 493 11.75 -13.44 23.17
CA PRO A 493 12.66 -14.46 23.69
C PRO A 493 12.10 -15.87 23.52
N ALA A 494 12.99 -16.87 23.54
CA ALA A 494 12.57 -18.27 23.65
C ALA A 494 11.91 -18.52 25.01
N GLN A 495 10.75 -19.16 25.00
CA GLN A 495 10.00 -19.58 26.19
C GLN A 495 10.09 -21.10 26.39
N ALA A 496 10.32 -21.84 25.31
CA ALA A 496 10.44 -23.29 25.35
C ALA A 496 11.66 -23.75 26.16
N LEU A 497 11.44 -24.68 27.10
CA LEU A 497 12.48 -25.31 27.91
C LEU A 497 13.19 -26.47 27.18
N GLN A 498 12.69 -26.86 26.00
CA GLN A 498 13.18 -27.97 25.20
C GLN A 498 13.18 -27.58 23.72
N SER A 499 13.92 -28.32 22.90
CA SER A 499 13.91 -28.15 21.44
C SER A 499 12.49 -28.26 20.89
N VAL A 500 12.08 -27.26 20.12
CA VAL A 500 10.75 -27.20 19.51
C VAL A 500 10.67 -28.22 18.38
N ARG A 501 9.57 -28.97 18.29
CA ARG A 501 9.31 -29.91 17.19
C ARG A 501 8.81 -29.17 15.96
N ASP A 502 9.41 -29.44 14.81
CA ASP A 502 8.99 -28.85 13.54
C ASP A 502 7.71 -29.49 13.03
N PHE A 503 6.67 -28.67 12.80
CA PHE A 503 5.54 -29.11 11.97
C PHE A 503 5.81 -28.85 10.48
N GLY A 504 6.51 -27.76 10.16
CA GLY A 504 6.86 -27.43 8.78
C GLY A 504 5.72 -26.92 7.90
N ALA A 505 4.57 -26.50 8.46
CA ALA A 505 3.48 -25.91 7.69
C ALA A 505 2.76 -24.80 8.47
N LEU A 506 2.17 -23.85 7.72
CA LEU A 506 1.25 -22.88 8.27
C LEU A 506 -0.19 -23.41 8.17
N TYR A 507 -1.03 -23.08 9.15
CA TYR A 507 -2.42 -23.51 9.20
C TYR A 507 -3.36 -22.45 9.79
N GLN A 508 -4.63 -22.53 9.41
CA GLN A 508 -5.73 -21.77 10.00
C GLN A 508 -6.68 -22.74 10.71
N ALA A 509 -7.11 -22.39 11.92
CA ALA A 509 -8.04 -23.21 12.66
C ALA A 509 -9.49 -22.94 12.23
N ASN A 510 -10.30 -23.99 12.15
CA ASN A 510 -11.74 -23.91 12.03
C ASN A 510 -12.42 -24.89 13.01
N SER A 511 -13.75 -24.98 12.99
CA SER A 511 -14.50 -25.86 13.89
C SER A 511 -14.20 -27.36 13.70
N GLU A 512 -13.74 -27.75 12.52
CA GLU A 512 -13.49 -29.13 12.13
C GLU A 512 -12.04 -29.58 12.43
N GLY A 513 -11.06 -28.68 12.30
CA GLY A 513 -9.65 -28.97 12.53
C GLY A 513 -8.72 -27.82 12.15
N LEU A 514 -7.50 -28.16 11.72
CA LEU A 514 -6.47 -27.21 11.28
C LEU A 514 -6.30 -27.32 9.76
N GLN A 515 -6.78 -26.33 9.02
CA GLN A 515 -6.63 -26.27 7.58
C GLN A 515 -5.24 -25.76 7.22
N ILE A 516 -4.45 -26.57 6.50
CA ILE A 516 -3.12 -26.19 6.04
C ILE A 516 -3.26 -25.05 5.01
N SER A 517 -2.64 -23.92 5.30
CA SER A 517 -2.71 -22.71 4.46
C SER A 517 -1.44 -22.50 3.63
N ALA A 518 -0.30 -23.04 4.07
CA ALA A 518 0.94 -22.98 3.31
C ALA A 518 1.89 -24.12 3.72
N VAL A 519 2.65 -24.65 2.76
CA VAL A 519 3.66 -25.68 3.01
C VAL A 519 5.01 -25.22 2.42
N PRO A 520 5.93 -24.74 3.27
CA PRO A 520 7.30 -24.44 2.86
C PRO A 520 8.00 -25.63 2.20
N ILE A 521 8.61 -25.43 1.03
CA ILE A 521 9.34 -26.49 0.33
C ILE A 521 10.52 -26.97 1.16
N GLY A 522 10.63 -28.30 1.32
CA GLY A 522 11.69 -28.96 2.07
C GLY A 522 11.42 -29.15 3.56
N SER A 523 10.32 -28.60 4.09
CA SER A 523 9.93 -28.72 5.50
C SER A 523 9.49 -30.14 5.90
N ALA A 524 9.30 -30.37 7.21
CA ALA A 524 8.77 -31.63 7.72
C ALA A 524 7.40 -31.99 7.12
N ALA A 525 6.44 -31.05 7.09
CA ALA A 525 5.14 -31.27 6.45
C ALA A 525 5.24 -31.57 4.94
N TYR A 526 6.15 -30.90 4.22
CA TYR A 526 6.41 -31.17 2.81
C TYR A 526 6.88 -32.61 2.60
N GLN A 527 7.84 -33.06 3.42
CA GLN A 527 8.37 -34.42 3.36
C GLN A 527 7.32 -35.48 3.74
N ALA A 528 6.40 -35.13 4.66
CA ALA A 528 5.26 -35.96 5.03
C ALA A 528 4.14 -35.98 3.97
N GLY A 529 4.27 -35.23 2.87
CA GLY A 529 3.30 -35.20 1.77
C GLY A 529 2.00 -34.45 2.09
N LEU A 530 2.01 -33.57 3.10
CA LEU A 530 0.91 -32.64 3.36
C LEU A 530 0.86 -31.57 2.26
N MET A 531 -0.35 -31.12 1.96
CA MET A 531 -0.66 -30.14 0.91
C MET A 531 -1.50 -29.02 1.47
N VAL A 532 -1.47 -27.87 0.79
CA VAL A 532 -2.41 -26.78 1.09
C VAL A 532 -3.85 -27.26 0.88
N GLY A 533 -4.73 -26.84 1.78
CA GLY A 533 -6.14 -27.24 1.80
C GLY A 533 -6.39 -28.55 2.54
N ASP A 534 -5.36 -29.31 2.92
CA ASP A 534 -5.54 -30.46 3.81
C ASP A 534 -6.10 -29.97 5.15
N LEU A 535 -7.11 -30.68 5.67
CA LEU A 535 -7.69 -30.41 6.98
C LEU A 535 -7.13 -31.43 7.98
N LEU A 536 -6.13 -31.03 8.76
CA LEU A 536 -5.56 -31.87 9.82
C LEU A 536 -6.56 -31.99 10.96
N ILE A 537 -6.99 -33.22 11.24
CA ILE A 537 -8.01 -33.51 12.26
C ILE A 537 -7.43 -34.22 13.47
N ALA A 538 -6.31 -34.94 13.34
CA ALA A 538 -5.68 -35.62 14.47
C ALA A 538 -4.16 -35.81 14.33
N ILE A 539 -3.49 -35.83 15.47
CA ILE A 539 -2.07 -36.16 15.65
C ILE A 539 -1.95 -37.15 16.81
N ALA A 540 -1.15 -38.20 16.64
CA ALA A 540 -0.93 -39.24 17.66
C ALA A 540 -2.25 -39.83 18.24
N GLY A 541 -3.31 -39.92 17.41
CA GLY A 541 -4.63 -40.42 17.82
C GLY A 541 -5.53 -39.44 18.58
N PHE A 542 -5.09 -38.18 18.79
CA PHE A 542 -5.89 -37.14 19.44
C PHE A 542 -6.34 -36.07 18.45
N LYS A 543 -7.53 -35.48 18.68
CA LYS A 543 -8.03 -34.37 17.86
C LYS A 543 -7.04 -33.20 17.88
N ALA A 544 -6.70 -32.68 16.70
CA ALA A 544 -5.88 -31.49 16.52
C ALA A 544 -6.77 -30.23 16.54
N THR A 545 -6.47 -29.30 17.43
CA THR A 545 -7.13 -27.98 17.53
C THR A 545 -6.07 -26.90 17.73
N GLU A 546 -6.45 -25.63 17.56
CA GLU A 546 -5.52 -24.52 17.78
C GLU A 546 -4.92 -24.54 19.20
N GLN A 547 -5.74 -24.90 20.19
CA GLN A 547 -5.39 -24.87 21.60
C GLN A 547 -4.43 -25.99 22.00
N ASN A 548 -4.53 -27.16 21.37
CA ASN A 548 -3.81 -28.36 21.83
C ASN A 548 -2.69 -28.81 20.90
N PHE A 549 -2.70 -28.42 19.62
CA PHE A 549 -1.85 -29.04 18.61
C PHE A 549 -0.36 -28.85 18.89
N GLN A 550 0.06 -27.63 19.22
CA GLN A 550 1.46 -27.36 19.56
C GLN A 550 1.88 -28.14 20.81
N GLN A 551 1.04 -28.17 21.84
CA GLN A 551 1.34 -28.90 23.06
C GLN A 551 1.44 -30.42 22.83
N GLN A 552 0.59 -30.97 21.96
CA GLN A 552 0.67 -32.38 21.57
C GLN A 552 1.98 -32.66 20.83
N LEU A 553 2.34 -31.82 19.86
CA LEU A 553 3.57 -31.96 19.08
C LEU A 553 4.82 -31.90 19.98
N GLN A 554 4.86 -30.96 20.93
CA GLN A 554 6.01 -30.81 21.84
C GLN A 554 6.19 -31.96 22.84
N ARG A 555 5.15 -32.77 23.09
CA ARG A 555 5.23 -33.94 24.00
C ARG A 555 5.86 -35.17 23.36
N LEU A 556 6.04 -35.18 22.04
CA LEU A 556 6.54 -36.33 21.30
C LEU A 556 8.08 -36.29 21.21
N PRO A 557 8.77 -37.44 21.27
CA PRO A 557 10.23 -37.49 21.19
C PRO A 557 10.75 -37.09 19.80
N LEU A 558 11.91 -36.43 19.76
CA LEU A 558 12.62 -36.14 18.51
C LEU A 558 13.16 -37.43 17.87
N GLY A 559 13.20 -37.45 16.55
CA GLY A 559 13.69 -38.58 15.76
C GLY A 559 12.65 -39.65 15.44
N GLU A 560 11.51 -39.64 16.14
CA GLU A 560 10.39 -40.56 15.86
C GLU A 560 9.44 -40.00 14.79
N SER A 561 8.69 -40.91 14.16
CA SER A 561 7.57 -40.56 13.28
C SER A 561 6.27 -40.51 14.08
N VAL A 562 5.43 -39.50 13.84
CA VAL A 562 4.07 -39.43 14.37
C VAL A 562 3.04 -39.56 13.26
N GLN A 563 2.01 -40.36 13.51
CA GLN A 563 0.89 -40.48 12.59
C GLN A 563 -0.01 -39.23 12.65
N LEU A 564 -0.25 -38.65 11.48
CA LEU A 564 -1.20 -37.58 11.25
C LEU A 564 -2.43 -38.15 10.51
N HIS A 565 -3.61 -37.65 10.83
CA HIS A 565 -4.84 -37.91 10.08
C HIS A 565 -5.45 -36.61 9.60
N TYR A 566 -5.81 -36.57 8.32
CA TYR A 566 -6.30 -35.37 7.67
C TYR A 566 -7.29 -35.70 6.56
N PHE A 567 -8.16 -34.73 6.24
CA PHE A 567 -8.99 -34.80 5.05
C PHE A 567 -8.32 -34.09 3.88
N ARG A 568 -8.31 -34.74 2.72
CA ARG A 568 -7.97 -34.12 1.43
C ARG A 568 -9.09 -34.38 0.45
N GLN A 569 -9.78 -33.32 0.03
CA GLN A 569 -10.93 -33.44 -0.87
C GLN A 569 -11.93 -34.50 -0.37
N GLN A 570 -12.30 -34.41 0.91
CA GLN A 570 -13.22 -35.35 1.61
C GLN A 570 -12.72 -36.79 1.80
N ARG A 571 -11.47 -37.10 1.42
CA ARG A 571 -10.86 -38.41 1.70
C ARG A 571 -10.10 -38.35 3.02
N LEU A 572 -10.43 -39.25 3.94
CA LEU A 572 -9.63 -39.45 5.14
C LEU A 572 -8.32 -40.14 4.75
N LEU A 573 -7.21 -39.48 5.02
CA LEU A 573 -5.87 -39.96 4.76
C LEU A 573 -5.07 -39.97 6.05
N SER A 574 -3.99 -40.76 6.05
CA SER A 574 -2.99 -40.72 7.10
C SER A 574 -1.59 -40.64 6.50
N THR A 575 -0.69 -39.93 7.16
CA THR A 575 0.74 -39.89 6.81
C THR A 575 1.59 -39.91 8.08
N GLU A 576 2.88 -40.17 7.93
CA GLU A 576 3.85 -40.07 9.01
C GLU A 576 4.65 -38.76 8.88
N LEU A 577 4.69 -37.99 9.97
CA LEU A 577 5.53 -36.81 10.10
C LEU A 577 6.76 -37.18 10.93
N GLN A 578 7.95 -37.03 10.36
CA GLN A 578 9.19 -37.20 11.11
C GLN A 578 9.42 -36.00 12.03
N LEU A 579 9.52 -36.23 13.33
CA LEU A 579 9.70 -35.18 14.33
C LEU A 579 11.16 -34.76 14.41
N GLN A 580 11.47 -33.61 13.85
CA GLN A 580 12.79 -33.01 13.88
C GLN A 580 12.76 -31.72 14.72
N ALA A 581 13.95 -31.23 15.10
CA ALA A 581 14.04 -29.93 15.75
C ALA A 581 13.70 -28.83 14.74
N ALA A 582 12.84 -27.90 15.13
CA ALA A 582 12.49 -26.76 14.32
C ALA A 582 13.71 -25.87 14.07
N PRO A 583 13.88 -25.36 12.83
CA PRO A 583 15.01 -24.51 12.50
C PRO A 583 14.91 -23.17 13.23
N GLU A 584 16.05 -22.61 13.59
CA GLU A 584 16.13 -21.33 14.29
C GLU A 584 15.99 -20.16 13.30
N LEU A 585 14.74 -19.85 12.93
CA LEU A 585 14.42 -18.85 11.90
C LEU A 585 13.73 -17.59 12.45
N ILE A 586 13.38 -17.58 13.73
CA ILE A 586 12.74 -16.44 14.39
C ILE A 586 13.80 -15.53 14.98
N ALA A 587 13.78 -14.27 14.56
CA ALA A 587 14.66 -13.24 15.07
C ALA A 587 14.21 -12.76 16.45
N TRP A 588 15.18 -12.55 17.32
CA TRP A 588 15.02 -11.82 18.55
C TRP A 588 16.08 -10.73 18.63
N LEU A 589 15.62 -9.49 18.59
CA LEU A 589 16.47 -8.31 18.68
C LEU A 589 16.52 -7.78 20.11
N GLN A 590 17.72 -7.41 20.54
CA GLN A 590 17.94 -6.78 21.84
C GLN A 590 18.92 -5.61 21.69
N PRO A 591 18.71 -4.50 22.40
CA PRO A 591 19.75 -3.49 22.50
C PRO A 591 20.99 -4.09 23.18
N SER A 592 22.17 -3.83 22.63
CA SER A 592 23.44 -4.01 23.34
C SER A 592 23.72 -2.79 24.22
N GLU A 593 24.99 -2.58 24.62
CA GLU A 593 25.41 -1.29 25.19
C GLU A 593 25.07 -0.15 24.22
N GLU A 594 24.56 0.94 24.77
CA GLU A 594 24.16 2.12 24.02
C GLU A 594 25.39 2.74 23.33
N THR A 595 25.31 2.91 22.01
CA THR A 595 26.41 3.47 21.21
C THR A 595 26.04 4.83 20.62
N PRO A 596 27.02 5.71 20.34
CA PRO A 596 26.75 6.97 19.65
C PRO A 596 26.03 6.79 18.30
N LEU A 597 26.32 5.71 17.56
CA LEU A 597 25.66 5.42 16.29
C LEU A 597 24.19 5.02 16.48
N GLN A 598 23.88 4.27 17.54
CA GLN A 598 22.50 3.95 17.91
C GLN A 598 21.73 5.23 18.24
N GLN A 599 22.29 6.12 19.07
CA GLN A 599 21.67 7.40 19.40
C GLN A 599 21.42 8.25 18.14
N LEU A 600 22.41 8.35 17.24
CA LEU A 600 22.25 9.06 15.97
C LEU A 600 21.22 8.43 15.03
N TRP A 601 21.01 7.12 15.13
CA TRP A 601 20.02 6.40 14.34
C TRP A 601 18.60 6.65 14.82
N LEU A 602 18.43 6.66 16.14
CA LEU A 602 17.14 6.76 16.80
C LEU A 602 16.73 8.20 17.16
N ALA A 603 17.65 9.16 17.03
CA ALA A 603 17.40 10.56 17.37
C ALA A 603 16.23 11.15 16.56
N ALA A 604 15.38 11.88 17.27
CA ALA A 604 14.43 12.79 16.66
C ALA A 604 15.18 13.79 15.75
N ARG A 605 14.58 14.10 14.60
CA ARG A 605 15.08 15.05 13.62
C ARG A 605 14.44 16.42 13.77
#